data_AF-A0A9P6KB76-F1
#
_entry.id   AF-A0A9P6KB76-F1
#
_cell.length_a   1.000
_cell.length_b   1.000
_cell.length_c   1.000
_cell.angle_alpha   90.00
_cell.angle_beta   90.00
_cell.angle_gamma   90.00
#
_symmetry.space_group_name_H-M   'P 1'
#
loop_
_entity.id
_entity.type
_entity.pdbx_description
1 polymer ?
#
loop_
_entity_poly.entity_id
_entity_poly.type
_entity_poly.pdbx_seq_one_letter_code
_entity_poly.pdbx_strand_id
1 'polypeptide(L)'
;FIALENAAYLAKRLNRTLIIPPITTNSHDAYNSNQRWSDFYDLPRFTATTGIAVTEWDDVRPLTPEQALIGRKQAQMGGKVYAPWDQLADDLQCQVIYGFGDSENLHTTEWTFARQFLFRPRFVRPPARKSWTKIYERKTINVKDNSNMDDIVVMDDLVDRYKDVNDPLLFLSHSFKLRDPEGKNRVWNEIGRHFYFVPKVMEYARHLIEHRVPGMTIPRTRVSSSNNNGSNNVTRHVQGDEKNQVEESKNPLGRYIALHIRRGDIVQKCRSPGKTGDNTEEDEALMMRCITPLGHFSETVERARSLAGGEKLAVIVTTDSRTSEDHVTIARLGWRRLNHALYTTETELGIFGPAMVDAAILASAEYFVGTYKSTMTKIAAERQRSWYGREPLYPRTKPLWAPPKA
;
A
#
# COMPACT_ATOMS: atom_id res chain seq x y z
N PHE A 1 1.16 2.89 0.93
CA PHE A 1 2.05 1.89 0.32
C PHE A 1 2.95 2.49 -0.76
N ILE A 2 2.45 2.92 -1.93
CA ILE A 2 3.31 3.54 -2.98
C ILE A 2 4.21 4.67 -2.46
N ALA A 3 3.67 5.56 -1.61
CA ALA A 3 4.44 6.60 -0.94
C ALA A 3 5.64 6.05 -0.13
N LEU A 4 5.40 4.96 0.61
CA LEU A 4 6.40 4.30 1.43
C LEU A 4 7.47 3.64 0.55
N GLU A 5 7.08 2.96 -0.53
CA GLU A 5 8.03 2.33 -1.44
C GLU A 5 8.99 3.35 -2.05
N ASN A 6 8.46 4.48 -2.52
CA ASN A 6 9.27 5.56 -3.07
C ASN A 6 10.20 6.16 -2.00
N ALA A 7 9.70 6.38 -0.78
CA ALA A 7 10.53 6.90 0.32
C ALA A 7 11.64 5.91 0.72
N ALA A 8 11.35 4.62 0.77
CA ALA A 8 12.31 3.58 1.06
C ALA A 8 13.38 3.46 -0.05
N TYR A 9 12.98 3.56 -1.31
CA TYR A 9 13.95 3.62 -2.41
C TYR A 9 14.90 4.80 -2.23
N LEU A 10 14.39 6.00 -1.93
CA LEU A 10 15.22 7.17 -1.68
C LEU A 10 16.15 6.99 -0.49
N ALA A 11 15.66 6.44 0.62
CA ALA A 11 16.47 6.13 1.79
C ALA A 11 17.64 5.20 1.42
N LYS A 12 17.38 4.17 0.62
CA LYS A 12 18.42 3.28 0.09
C LYS A 12 19.47 4.03 -0.73
N ARG A 13 19.03 4.85 -1.69
CA ARG A 13 19.95 5.58 -2.60
C ARG A 13 20.76 6.67 -1.90
N LEU A 14 20.20 7.24 -0.84
CA LEU A 14 20.86 8.26 -0.01
C LEU A 14 21.65 7.66 1.15
N ASN A 15 21.68 6.33 1.29
CA ASN A 15 22.29 5.63 2.43
C ASN A 15 21.82 6.17 3.79
N ARG A 16 20.51 6.34 3.94
CA ARG A 16 19.86 6.90 5.13
C ARG A 16 18.93 5.89 5.77
N THR A 17 18.79 6.00 7.09
CA THR A 17 17.74 5.29 7.83
C THR A 17 16.38 5.84 7.40
N LEU A 18 15.48 4.93 7.02
CA LEU A 18 14.09 5.26 6.72
C LEU A 18 13.31 5.36 8.03
N ILE A 19 12.75 6.54 8.31
CA ILE A 19 11.78 6.74 9.39
C ILE A 19 10.38 6.64 8.77
N ILE A 20 9.63 5.60 9.13
CA ILE A 20 8.31 5.33 8.56
C ILE A 20 7.24 6.05 9.41
N PRO A 21 6.44 6.97 8.85
CA PRO A 21 5.29 7.50 9.57
C PRO A 21 4.23 6.39 9.74
N PRO A 22 3.41 6.41 10.80
CA PRO A 22 2.33 5.45 10.95
C PRO A 22 1.41 5.49 9.74
N ILE A 23 0.68 4.41 9.53
CA ILE A 23 -0.40 4.38 8.56
C ILE A 23 -1.45 5.36 9.07
N THR A 24 -1.64 6.45 8.34
CA THR A 24 -2.66 7.45 8.62
C THR A 24 -3.81 7.31 7.64
N THR A 25 -5.00 7.54 8.15
CA THR A 25 -6.21 7.55 7.36
C THR A 25 -6.31 8.90 6.64
N ASN A 26 -6.92 8.88 5.46
CA ASN A 26 -7.42 10.11 4.87
C ASN A 26 -8.81 10.42 5.47
N SER A 27 -9.65 11.12 4.71
CA SER A 27 -11.02 11.51 5.09
C SER A 27 -12.00 10.36 5.44
N HIS A 28 -11.56 9.10 5.48
CA HIS A 28 -12.41 7.94 5.75
C HIS A 28 -12.42 7.47 7.21
N ASP A 29 -11.65 8.09 8.09
CA ASP A 29 -11.65 7.80 9.52
C ASP A 29 -11.72 9.08 10.33
N ALA A 30 -12.83 9.22 11.07
CA ALA A 30 -13.09 10.38 11.91
C ALA A 30 -12.23 10.41 13.19
N TYR A 31 -11.64 9.28 13.56
CA TYR A 31 -10.87 9.12 14.78
C TYR A 31 -9.40 9.55 14.60
N ASN A 32 -8.95 9.81 13.37
CA ASN A 32 -7.56 10.07 13.04
C ASN A 32 -6.66 9.00 13.70
N SER A 33 -6.95 7.74 13.39
CA SER A 33 -6.25 6.59 13.92
C SER A 33 -4.91 6.43 13.22
N ASN A 34 -3.90 6.05 14.00
CA ASN A 34 -2.54 5.79 13.55
C ASN A 34 -2.21 4.36 13.93
N GLN A 35 -1.68 3.58 12.99
CA GLN A 35 -1.18 2.24 13.28
C GLN A 35 0.22 2.07 12.75
N ARG A 36 1.00 1.23 13.44
CA ARG A 36 2.37 0.95 13.06
C ARG A 36 2.37 0.10 11.79
N TRP A 37 3.40 0.26 10.97
CA TRP A 37 3.64 -0.64 9.85
C TRP A 37 4.09 -2.01 10.33
N SER A 38 4.82 -2.08 11.44
CA SER A 38 5.22 -3.36 12.07
C SER A 38 4.04 -4.20 12.56
N ASP A 39 2.85 -3.61 12.76
CA ASP A 39 1.63 -4.38 13.06
C ASP A 39 1.18 -5.25 11.87
N PHE A 40 1.64 -4.93 10.65
CA PHE A 40 1.17 -5.55 9.41
C PHE A 40 2.29 -6.13 8.54
N TYR A 41 3.50 -5.56 8.61
CA TYR A 41 4.64 -5.93 7.77
C TYR A 41 5.86 -6.31 8.61
N ASP A 42 6.58 -7.33 8.16
CA ASP A 42 7.82 -7.80 8.77
C ASP A 42 8.99 -6.87 8.42
N LEU A 43 9.11 -5.77 9.17
CA LEU A 43 10.16 -4.77 8.99
C LEU A 43 11.58 -5.33 9.20
N PRO A 44 11.84 -6.23 10.18
CA PRO A 44 13.13 -6.90 10.29
C PRO A 44 13.52 -7.66 9.01
N ARG A 45 12.61 -8.47 8.44
CA ARG A 45 12.85 -9.15 7.15
C ARG A 45 13.06 -8.15 6.01
N PHE A 46 12.30 -7.05 6.00
CA PHE A 46 12.49 -5.98 5.01
C PHE A 46 13.90 -5.37 5.10
N THR A 47 14.38 -5.01 6.29
CA THR A 47 15.74 -4.49 6.48
C THR A 47 16.80 -5.50 6.05
N ALA A 48 16.67 -6.76 6.46
CA ALA A 48 17.62 -7.81 6.10
C ALA A 48 17.71 -8.03 4.58
N THR A 49 16.58 -7.97 3.86
CA THR A 49 16.53 -8.25 2.41
C THR A 49 16.86 -7.05 1.52
N THR A 50 16.65 -5.83 2.01
CA THR A 50 16.89 -4.60 1.23
C THR A 50 18.17 -3.87 1.60
N GLY A 51 18.73 -4.15 2.78
CA GLY A 51 19.84 -3.39 3.38
C GLY A 51 19.44 -2.02 3.93
N ILE A 52 18.14 -1.70 3.96
CA ILE A 52 17.64 -0.40 4.42
C ILE A 52 17.40 -0.48 5.93
N ALA A 53 18.13 0.32 6.70
CA ALA A 53 17.80 0.53 8.11
C ALA A 53 16.44 1.21 8.21
N VAL A 54 15.54 0.64 9.00
CA VAL A 54 14.17 1.14 9.18
C VAL A 54 13.90 1.35 10.66
N THR A 55 13.25 2.47 10.97
CA THR A 55 12.61 2.71 12.27
C THR A 55 11.24 3.34 12.03
N GLU A 56 10.35 3.25 13.01
CA GLU A 56 9.02 3.85 12.92
C GLU A 56 8.99 5.17 13.68
N TRP A 57 8.15 6.10 13.23
CA TRP A 57 8.05 7.42 13.83
C TRP A 57 7.67 7.35 15.32
N ASP A 58 6.83 6.38 15.70
CA ASP A 58 6.46 6.13 17.10
C ASP A 58 7.66 5.81 18.00
N ASP A 59 8.74 5.25 17.45
CA ASP A 59 9.98 4.97 18.21
C ASP A 59 10.92 6.18 18.26
N VAL A 60 10.88 7.04 17.23
CA VAL A 60 11.69 8.26 17.15
C VAL A 60 11.11 9.36 18.04
N ARG A 61 9.79 9.46 18.12
CA ARG A 61 9.07 10.47 18.88
C ARG A 61 7.93 9.82 19.69
N PRO A 62 8.26 9.05 20.73
CA PRO A 62 7.25 8.44 21.58
C PRO A 62 6.44 9.51 22.30
N LEU A 63 5.11 9.37 22.26
CA LEU A 63 4.20 10.28 22.94
C LEU A 63 3.62 9.63 24.20
N THR A 64 3.44 10.40 25.26
CA THR A 64 2.61 9.97 26.39
C THR A 64 1.14 9.87 25.97
N PRO A 65 0.29 9.12 26.71
CA PRO A 65 -1.14 9.06 26.42
C PRO A 65 -1.82 10.43 26.38
N GLU A 66 -1.38 11.37 27.23
CA GLU A 66 -1.86 12.75 27.27
C GLU A 66 -1.43 13.54 26.03
N GLN A 67 -0.15 13.47 25.67
CA GLN A 67 0.38 14.10 24.45
C GLN A 67 -0.33 13.59 23.20
N ALA A 68 -0.54 12.28 23.09
CA ALA A 68 -1.28 11.68 21.98
C ALA A 68 -2.74 12.17 21.93
N LEU A 69 -3.40 12.34 23.08
CA LEU A 69 -4.74 12.90 23.15
C LEU A 69 -4.77 14.37 22.69
N ILE A 70 -3.80 15.18 23.11
CA ILE A 70 -3.66 16.58 22.69
C ILE A 70 -3.44 16.67 21.18
N GLY A 71 -2.55 15.85 20.62
CA GLY A 71 -2.29 15.77 19.19
C GLY A 71 -3.54 15.39 18.37
N ARG A 72 -4.28 14.36 18.82
CA ARG A 72 -5.55 13.96 18.18
C ARG A 72 -6.59 15.07 18.19
N LYS A 73 -6.77 15.75 19.34
CA LYS A 73 -7.68 16.90 19.45
C LYS A 73 -7.28 18.01 18.49
N GLN A 74 -5.99 18.33 18.38
CA GLN A 74 -5.54 19.36 17.45
C GLN A 74 -5.80 18.99 15.98
N ALA A 75 -5.58 17.73 15.62
CA ALA A 75 -5.90 17.23 14.29
C ALA A 75 -7.39 17.36 13.97
N GLN A 76 -8.27 16.98 14.91
CA GLN A 76 -9.73 17.10 14.78
C GLN A 76 -10.20 18.56 14.67
N MET A 77 -9.52 19.48 15.34
CA MET A 77 -9.83 20.92 15.29
C MET A 77 -9.42 21.58 13.96
N GLY A 78 -8.75 20.87 13.05
CA GLY A 78 -8.37 21.39 11.74
C GLY A 78 -7.29 22.46 11.79
N GLY A 79 -6.52 22.55 12.88
CA GLY A 79 -5.44 23.54 13.04
C GLY A 79 -5.86 24.88 13.63
N LYS A 80 -7.08 24.98 14.19
CA LYS A 80 -7.45 26.10 15.06
C LYS A 80 -6.48 26.17 16.24
N VAL A 81 -6.28 27.37 16.79
CA VAL A 81 -5.40 27.58 17.95
C VAL A 81 -5.87 26.70 19.11
N TYR A 82 -4.94 25.93 19.67
CA TYR A 82 -5.19 25.04 20.80
C TYR A 82 -3.98 25.11 21.72
N ALA A 83 -4.07 25.94 22.75
CA ALA A 83 -2.94 26.28 23.62
C ALA A 83 -2.17 25.07 24.19
N PRO A 84 -2.82 23.97 24.63
CA PRO A 84 -2.10 22.78 25.08
C PRO A 84 -1.21 22.15 24.00
N TRP A 85 -1.66 22.15 22.73
CA TRP A 85 -0.83 21.68 21.63
C TRP A 85 0.32 22.64 21.37
N ASP A 86 0.06 23.95 21.41
CA ASP A 86 1.09 24.94 21.16
C ASP A 86 2.21 24.92 22.22
N GLN A 87 1.90 24.58 23.46
CA GLN A 87 2.91 24.44 24.50
C GLN A 87 3.81 23.21 24.33
N LEU A 88 3.31 22.17 23.66
CA LEU A 88 3.99 20.88 23.54
C LEU A 88 4.62 20.64 22.18
N ALA A 89 4.18 21.36 21.14
CA ALA A 89 4.67 21.14 19.80
C ALA A 89 6.08 21.69 19.61
N ASP A 90 6.97 20.90 19.00
CA ASP A 90 8.34 21.34 18.66
C ASP A 90 8.44 21.80 17.21
N ASP A 91 9.32 22.74 16.94
CA ASP A 91 9.68 23.09 15.57
C ASP A 91 10.54 21.99 14.94
N LEU A 92 10.11 21.50 13.78
CA LEU A 92 10.83 20.47 13.02
C LEU A 92 11.17 20.99 11.62
N GLN A 93 12.45 21.16 11.32
CA GLN A 93 12.88 21.57 9.99
C GLN A 93 12.51 20.53 8.94
N CYS A 94 11.81 20.96 7.88
CA CYS A 94 11.25 20.09 6.85
C CYS A 94 11.67 20.54 5.46
N GLN A 95 12.20 19.64 4.65
CA GLN A 95 12.60 19.90 3.26
C GLN A 95 11.56 19.36 2.30
N VAL A 96 10.53 20.15 2.03
CA VAL A 96 9.43 19.75 1.14
C VAL A 96 9.93 19.61 -0.29
N ILE A 97 9.69 18.44 -0.87
CA ILE A 97 10.17 18.07 -2.21
C ILE A 97 9.12 18.22 -3.31
N TYR A 98 7.87 18.58 -3.02
CA TYR A 98 6.84 18.61 -4.06
C TYR A 98 5.70 19.61 -3.83
N GLY A 99 5.34 20.31 -4.91
CA GLY A 99 3.95 20.35 -5.37
C GLY A 99 3.15 21.63 -5.17
N PHE A 100 3.65 22.60 -4.41
CA PHE A 100 3.18 23.98 -4.48
C PHE A 100 4.41 24.87 -4.28
N GLY A 101 4.63 25.81 -5.20
CA GLY A 101 5.76 26.76 -5.17
C GLY A 101 5.79 27.70 -3.95
N ASP A 102 4.99 27.43 -2.92
CA ASP A 102 5.15 27.93 -1.56
C ASP A 102 5.19 26.71 -0.65
N SER A 103 6.27 26.58 0.11
CA SER A 103 6.51 25.51 1.07
C SER A 103 5.45 25.37 2.18
N GLU A 104 4.41 26.21 2.19
CA GLU A 104 3.43 26.34 3.28
C GLU A 104 2.16 25.47 3.10
N ASN A 105 1.92 24.93 1.90
CA ASN A 105 0.67 24.20 1.59
C ASN A 105 0.84 22.67 1.66
N LEU A 106 1.10 22.14 2.86
CA LEU A 106 0.93 20.70 3.09
C LEU A 106 -0.52 20.28 2.83
N HIS A 107 -0.71 19.09 2.28
CA HIS A 107 -2.03 18.49 2.19
C HIS A 107 -2.55 18.10 3.59
N THR A 108 -3.86 18.00 3.72
CA THR A 108 -4.55 17.83 5.01
C THR A 108 -4.02 16.63 5.80
N THR A 109 -3.65 15.54 5.13
CA THR A 109 -3.10 14.33 5.76
C THR A 109 -1.75 14.58 6.44
N GLU A 110 -0.87 15.34 5.80
CA GLU A 110 0.44 15.72 6.32
C GLU A 110 0.30 16.68 7.50
N TRP A 111 -0.65 17.63 7.42
CA TRP A 111 -1.00 18.48 8.56
C TRP A 111 -1.59 17.68 9.73
N THR A 112 -2.48 16.72 9.46
CA THR A 112 -3.02 15.82 10.47
C THR A 112 -1.90 15.05 11.16
N PHE A 113 -0.96 14.49 10.40
CA PHE A 113 0.23 13.82 10.94
C PHE A 113 1.05 14.76 11.83
N ALA A 114 1.41 15.95 11.35
CA ALA A 114 2.18 16.92 12.14
C ALA A 114 1.51 17.29 13.46
N ARG A 115 0.19 17.51 13.42
CA ARG A 115 -0.62 17.81 14.61
C ARG A 115 -0.68 16.65 15.58
N GLN A 116 -0.96 15.44 15.11
CA GLN A 116 -1.01 14.24 15.95
C GLN A 116 0.31 14.00 16.69
N PHE A 117 1.43 14.28 16.03
CA PHE A 117 2.76 14.05 16.57
C PHE A 117 3.43 15.29 17.17
N LEU A 118 2.64 16.33 17.47
CA LEU A 118 3.10 17.50 18.20
C LEU A 118 4.33 18.16 17.56
N PHE A 119 4.35 18.38 16.24
CA PHE A 119 5.42 19.16 15.65
C PHE A 119 4.91 20.22 14.68
N ARG A 120 5.63 21.34 14.64
CA ARG A 120 5.45 22.45 13.71
C ARG A 120 6.46 22.31 12.58
N PRO A 121 6.04 21.92 11.38
CA PRO A 121 6.96 21.84 10.27
C PRO A 121 7.49 23.24 9.93
N ARG A 122 8.81 23.42 9.98
CA ARG A 122 9.53 24.63 9.56
C ARG A 122 10.16 24.35 8.20
N PHE A 123 9.50 24.81 7.16
CA PHE A 123 9.93 24.45 5.82
C PHE A 123 11.16 25.22 5.38
N VAL A 124 12.10 24.50 4.78
CA VAL A 124 13.21 25.09 4.05
C VAL A 124 13.19 24.59 2.62
N ARG A 125 13.67 25.43 1.71
CA ARG A 125 13.77 25.06 0.30
C ARG A 125 14.73 23.89 0.13
N PRO A 126 14.44 22.98 -0.81
CA PRO A 126 15.40 21.94 -1.16
C PRO A 126 16.70 22.58 -1.68
N PRO A 127 17.85 21.90 -1.55
CA PRO A 127 19.09 22.30 -2.21
C PRO A 127 18.86 22.56 -3.70
N ALA A 128 19.60 23.53 -4.22
CA ALA A 128 19.59 23.83 -5.64
C ALA A 128 19.96 22.57 -6.45
N ARG A 129 19.31 22.41 -7.60
CA ARG A 129 19.64 21.35 -8.55
C ARG A 129 21.11 21.45 -8.93
N LYS A 130 21.82 20.32 -8.96
CA LYS A 130 23.20 20.30 -9.42
C LYS A 130 23.24 20.51 -10.94
N SER A 131 24.29 21.16 -11.45
CA SER A 131 24.40 21.48 -12.88
C SER A 131 24.46 20.24 -13.78
N TRP A 132 24.91 19.10 -13.25
CA TRP A 132 25.00 17.82 -13.96
C TRP A 132 23.75 16.95 -13.84
N THR A 133 22.76 17.33 -13.02
CA THR A 133 21.54 16.53 -12.86
C THR A 133 20.74 16.53 -14.15
N LYS A 134 20.41 15.31 -14.63
CA LYS A 134 19.64 15.12 -15.85
C LYS A 134 18.29 15.83 -15.74
N ILE A 135 17.98 16.66 -16.73
CA ILE A 135 16.67 17.30 -16.86
C ILE A 135 15.75 16.32 -17.59
N TYR A 136 14.79 15.78 -16.85
CA TYR A 136 13.78 14.89 -17.42
C TYR A 136 12.67 15.69 -18.10
N GLU A 137 12.24 15.22 -19.27
CA GLU A 137 11.16 15.86 -20.00
C GLU A 137 9.82 15.70 -19.25
N ARG A 138 9.20 16.84 -18.97
CA ARG A 138 8.03 16.97 -18.10
C ARG A 138 6.68 16.87 -18.84
N LYS A 139 6.66 16.29 -20.05
CA LYS A 139 5.47 16.20 -20.93
C LYS A 139 4.23 15.53 -20.32
N THR A 140 4.36 14.91 -19.15
CA THR A 140 3.27 14.21 -18.45
C THR A 140 2.95 14.83 -17.08
N ILE A 141 3.46 16.04 -16.77
CA ILE A 141 3.03 16.83 -15.61
C ILE A 141 1.52 17.06 -15.76
N ASN A 142 0.75 16.71 -14.73
CA ASN A 142 -0.69 16.97 -14.77
C ASN A 142 -0.88 18.48 -14.92
N VAL A 143 -1.88 18.95 -15.65
CA VAL A 143 -2.14 20.40 -15.82
C VAL A 143 -2.24 21.14 -14.47
N LYS A 144 -2.55 20.42 -13.39
CA LYS A 144 -2.61 20.93 -12.01
C LYS A 144 -1.28 20.98 -11.26
N ASP A 145 -0.26 20.29 -11.75
CA ASP A 145 1.07 20.27 -11.14
C ASP A 145 1.84 21.50 -11.66
N ASN A 146 2.53 22.23 -10.77
CA ASN A 146 3.28 23.43 -11.13
C ASN A 146 4.38 23.11 -12.17
N SER A 147 4.48 23.95 -13.21
CA SER A 147 5.39 23.76 -14.33
C SER A 147 6.80 24.30 -14.05
N ASN A 148 7.04 24.91 -12.88
CA ASN A 148 8.34 25.44 -12.53
C ASN A 148 9.41 24.32 -12.55
N MET A 149 10.49 24.55 -13.29
CA MET A 149 11.56 23.57 -13.53
C MET A 149 12.28 23.08 -12.28
N ASP A 150 12.10 23.77 -11.15
CA ASP A 150 12.72 23.41 -9.88
C ASP A 150 11.88 22.45 -9.02
N ASP A 151 10.60 22.23 -9.36
CA ASP A 151 9.75 21.28 -8.64
C ASP A 151 10.24 19.85 -8.85
N ILE A 152 10.64 19.15 -7.79
CA ILE A 152 11.25 17.81 -7.86
C ILE A 152 10.15 16.79 -8.14
N VAL A 153 10.06 16.32 -9.38
CA VAL A 153 9.04 15.32 -9.79
C VAL A 153 9.65 13.93 -9.97
N VAL A 154 10.98 13.84 -10.01
CA VAL A 154 11.70 12.66 -10.44
C VAL A 154 12.64 12.20 -9.33
N MET A 155 12.59 10.91 -9.05
CA MET A 155 13.31 10.29 -7.95
C MET A 155 14.83 10.51 -8.04
N ASP A 156 15.40 10.44 -9.24
CA ASP A 156 16.85 10.63 -9.45
C ASP A 156 17.31 12.08 -9.25
N ASP A 157 16.47 13.07 -9.58
CA ASP A 157 16.76 14.49 -9.29
C ASP A 157 16.84 14.72 -7.78
N LEU A 158 15.95 14.07 -7.02
CA LEU A 158 16.00 14.11 -5.56
C LEU A 158 17.30 13.50 -5.03
N VAL A 159 17.66 12.30 -5.50
CA VAL A 159 18.89 11.63 -5.08
C VAL A 159 20.11 12.52 -5.34
N ASP A 160 20.22 13.10 -6.54
CA ASP A 160 21.35 13.97 -6.89
C ASP A 160 21.45 15.24 -6.04
N ARG A 161 20.32 15.82 -5.64
CA ARG A 161 20.30 17.01 -4.78
C ARG A 161 20.74 16.71 -3.35
N TYR A 162 20.38 15.54 -2.84
CA TYR A 162 20.53 15.20 -1.42
C TYR A 162 21.69 14.26 -1.10
N LYS A 163 22.35 13.67 -2.10
CA LYS A 163 23.46 12.72 -1.85
C LYS A 163 24.64 13.32 -1.08
N ASP A 164 24.88 14.63 -1.23
CA ASP A 164 25.98 15.35 -0.58
C ASP A 164 25.50 16.20 0.61
N VAL A 165 24.21 16.12 0.96
CA VAL A 165 23.61 16.91 2.03
C VAL A 165 23.71 16.15 3.33
N ASN A 166 24.32 16.77 4.34
CA ASN A 166 24.55 16.18 5.66
C ASN A 166 23.46 16.50 6.68
N ASP A 167 22.27 16.93 6.23
CA ASP A 167 21.17 17.21 7.15
C ASP A 167 20.80 15.95 7.93
N PRO A 168 20.59 16.05 9.25
CA PRO A 168 20.31 14.88 10.08
C PRO A 168 18.95 14.26 9.78
N LEU A 169 18.01 15.03 9.22
CA LEU A 169 16.66 14.59 8.89
C LEU A 169 16.20 15.17 7.55
N LEU A 170 15.72 14.29 6.67
CA LEU A 170 15.07 14.68 5.41
C LEU A 170 13.57 14.36 5.48
N PHE A 171 12.74 15.39 5.63
CA PHE A 171 11.30 15.23 5.66
C PHE A 171 10.70 15.39 4.26
N LEU A 172 10.24 14.29 3.67
CA LEU A 172 9.73 14.27 2.30
C LEU A 172 8.20 14.21 2.27
N SER A 173 7.53 15.29 1.85
CA SER A 173 6.09 15.26 1.58
C SER A 173 5.77 14.66 0.21
N HIS A 174 4.54 14.15 0.04
CA HIS A 174 4.01 13.69 -1.24
C HIS A 174 4.87 12.66 -2.00
N SER A 175 5.62 11.79 -1.33
CA SER A 175 6.47 10.81 -2.00
C SER A 175 5.74 9.90 -2.99
N PHE A 176 4.40 9.73 -2.88
CA PHE A 176 3.59 9.01 -3.86
C PHE A 176 3.51 9.68 -5.25
N LYS A 177 3.84 10.97 -5.36
CA LYS A 177 3.90 11.74 -6.61
C LYS A 177 5.23 11.61 -7.33
N LEU A 178 6.26 11.12 -6.64
CA LEU A 178 7.58 10.91 -7.22
C LEU A 178 7.49 9.90 -8.37
N ARG A 179 8.08 10.29 -9.48
CA ARG A 179 8.15 9.47 -10.69
C ARG A 179 9.50 8.80 -10.76
N ASP A 180 9.45 7.53 -11.11
CA ASP A 180 10.63 6.78 -11.50
C ASP A 180 10.86 6.96 -13.01
N PRO A 181 11.97 7.59 -13.44
CA PRO A 181 12.28 7.76 -14.86
C PRO A 181 12.60 6.45 -15.57
N GLU A 182 12.98 5.40 -14.85
CA GLU A 182 13.22 4.05 -15.39
C GLU A 182 11.94 3.19 -15.41
N GLY A 183 10.81 3.78 -15.02
CA GLY A 183 9.50 3.14 -15.03
C GLY A 183 9.14 2.46 -13.72
N LYS A 184 7.92 1.90 -13.67
CA LYS A 184 7.28 1.45 -12.42
C LYS A 184 7.94 0.25 -11.76
N ASN A 185 8.79 -0.48 -12.49
CA ASN A 185 9.31 -1.76 -12.03
C ASN A 185 10.56 -1.61 -11.15
N ARG A 186 11.35 -0.53 -11.30
CA ARG A 186 12.61 -0.37 -10.55
C ARG A 186 12.36 -0.26 -9.05
N VAL A 187 11.50 0.67 -8.60
CA VAL A 187 11.11 0.75 -7.18
C VAL A 187 10.50 -0.55 -6.67
N TRP A 188 9.60 -1.19 -7.43
CA TRP A 188 8.98 -2.45 -6.99
C TRP A 188 10.01 -3.56 -6.78
N ASN A 189 10.93 -3.74 -7.74
CA ASN A 189 11.93 -4.80 -7.72
C ASN A 189 12.95 -4.62 -6.61
N GLU A 190 13.32 -3.38 -6.29
CA GLU A 190 14.29 -3.11 -5.23
C GLU A 190 13.68 -3.03 -3.84
N ILE A 191 12.39 -2.69 -3.74
CA ILE A 191 11.74 -2.31 -2.48
C ILE A 191 10.41 -3.02 -2.31
N GLY A 192 9.46 -2.77 -3.21
CA GLY A 192 8.05 -3.16 -3.05
C GLY A 192 7.83 -4.64 -2.76
N ARG A 193 8.55 -5.51 -3.48
CA ARG A 193 8.47 -6.98 -3.32
C ARG A 193 8.96 -7.48 -1.96
N HIS A 194 9.65 -6.65 -1.17
CA HIS A 194 10.25 -7.05 0.11
C HIS A 194 9.35 -6.75 1.33
N PHE A 195 8.17 -6.17 1.12
CA PHE A 195 7.18 -5.93 2.18
C PHE A 195 6.29 -7.16 2.42
N TYR A 196 6.80 -8.12 3.17
CA TYR A 196 6.07 -9.32 3.60
C TYR A 196 5.16 -9.03 4.79
N PHE A 197 4.00 -9.70 4.85
CA PHE A 197 3.08 -9.56 5.96
C PHE A 197 3.61 -10.26 7.22
N VAL A 198 3.30 -9.73 8.40
CA VAL A 198 3.60 -10.43 9.67
C VAL A 198 2.74 -11.70 9.82
N PRO A 199 3.22 -12.71 10.58
CA PRO A 199 2.47 -13.94 10.81
C PRO A 199 1.05 -13.73 11.32
N LYS A 200 0.83 -12.74 12.19
CA LYS A 200 -0.50 -12.41 12.74
C LYS A 200 -1.53 -12.10 11.64
N VAL A 201 -1.16 -11.32 10.62
CA VAL A 201 -2.04 -10.98 9.50
C VAL A 201 -2.33 -12.20 8.64
N MET A 202 -1.30 -13.00 8.34
CA MET A 202 -1.42 -14.21 7.53
C MET A 202 -2.29 -15.28 8.23
N GLU A 203 -2.13 -15.44 9.54
CA GLU A 203 -2.95 -16.35 10.34
C GLU A 203 -4.41 -15.91 10.40
N TYR A 204 -4.66 -14.61 10.57
CA TYR A 204 -6.02 -14.09 10.56
C TYR A 204 -6.67 -14.28 9.18
N ALA A 205 -5.94 -14.00 8.09
CA ALA A 205 -6.39 -14.25 6.72
C ALA A 205 -6.72 -15.74 6.49
N ARG A 206 -5.88 -16.65 7.01
CA ARG A 206 -6.12 -18.10 6.99
C ARG A 206 -7.44 -18.45 7.67
N HIS A 207 -7.68 -17.98 8.90
CA HIS A 207 -8.92 -18.23 9.62
C HIS A 207 -10.17 -17.76 8.85
N LEU A 208 -10.09 -16.60 8.20
CA LEU A 208 -11.20 -16.12 7.36
C LEU A 208 -11.49 -17.05 6.19
N ILE A 209 -10.45 -17.55 5.52
CA ILE A 209 -10.60 -18.46 4.38
C ILE A 209 -11.17 -19.80 4.84
N GLU A 210 -10.64 -20.40 5.92
CA GLU A 210 -11.13 -21.67 6.48
C GLU A 210 -12.61 -21.58 6.84
N HIS A 211 -13.02 -20.48 7.47
CA HIS A 211 -14.42 -20.24 7.81
C HIS A 211 -15.30 -20.06 6.55
N ARG A 212 -14.80 -19.41 5.49
CA ARG A 212 -15.57 -19.14 4.27
C ARG A 212 -15.61 -20.32 3.30
N VAL A 213 -14.64 -21.21 3.39
CA VAL A 213 -14.52 -22.41 2.56
C VAL A 213 -14.18 -23.61 3.45
N PRO A 214 -15.18 -24.12 4.20
CA PRO A 214 -14.99 -25.29 5.05
C PRO A 214 -14.46 -26.48 4.24
N GLY A 215 -13.48 -27.19 4.80
CA GLY A 215 -12.86 -28.35 4.16
C GLY A 215 -11.74 -28.02 3.17
N MET A 216 -11.38 -26.74 2.98
CA MET A 216 -10.18 -26.40 2.21
C MET A 216 -8.92 -26.87 2.94
N THR A 217 -8.10 -27.68 2.26
CA THR A 217 -6.77 -28.07 2.77
C THR A 217 -5.83 -26.88 2.68
N ILE A 218 -5.52 -26.29 3.84
CA ILE A 218 -4.48 -25.26 3.94
C ILE A 218 -3.21 -25.92 4.47
N PRO A 219 -2.06 -25.77 3.78
CA PRO A 219 -0.79 -26.27 4.29
C PRO A 219 -0.52 -25.68 5.67
N ARG A 220 -0.40 -26.54 6.69
CA ARG A 220 0.04 -26.09 8.01
C ARG A 220 1.53 -25.77 7.92
N THR A 221 1.89 -24.51 8.09
CA THR A 221 3.28 -24.12 8.30
C THR A 221 3.74 -24.82 9.58
N ARG A 222 4.65 -25.79 9.46
CA ARG A 222 5.36 -26.31 10.63
C ARG A 222 6.28 -25.19 11.11
N VAL A 223 5.78 -24.37 12.03
CA VAL A 223 6.64 -23.53 12.84
C VAL A 223 7.42 -24.50 13.70
N SER A 224 8.65 -24.81 13.31
CA SER A 224 9.59 -25.49 14.20
C SER A 224 9.82 -24.53 15.36
N SER A 225 9.02 -24.67 16.41
CA SER A 225 9.25 -24.05 17.70
C SER A 225 10.58 -24.59 18.20
N SER A 226 11.68 -23.91 17.89
CA SER A 226 12.94 -24.13 18.59
C SER A 226 12.71 -23.66 20.02
N ASN A 227 12.31 -24.59 20.88
CA ASN A 227 12.34 -24.40 22.32
C ASN A 227 13.81 -24.22 22.73
N ASN A 228 14.31 -22.99 22.65
CA ASN A 228 15.53 -22.60 23.34
C ASN A 228 15.18 -22.46 24.83
N ASN A 229 15.03 -23.61 25.50
CA ASN A 229 15.19 -23.67 26.93
C ASN A 229 16.65 -23.37 27.24
N GLY A 230 16.86 -22.33 28.04
CA GLY A 230 18.17 -21.80 28.36
C GLY A 230 19.11 -22.84 28.98
N SER A 231 20.37 -22.76 28.55
CA SER A 231 21.50 -23.03 29.43
C SER A 231 22.54 -21.96 29.16
N ASN A 232 22.74 -21.10 30.16
CA ASN A 232 23.84 -20.15 30.22
C ASN A 232 25.17 -20.91 30.16
N ASN A 233 25.98 -20.64 29.13
CA ASN A 233 27.42 -20.32 29.20
C ASN A 233 28.13 -20.60 27.88
N VAL A 234 29.21 -19.85 27.69
CA VAL A 234 30.30 -19.99 26.71
C VAL A 234 30.15 -19.16 25.43
N THR A 235 30.87 -18.03 25.48
CA THR A 235 31.48 -17.31 24.36
C THR A 235 32.08 -18.29 23.35
N ARG A 236 31.39 -18.50 22.23
CA ARG A 236 31.95 -19.13 21.03
C ARG A 236 31.59 -18.30 19.82
N HIS A 237 32.63 -17.96 19.05
CA HIS A 237 32.54 -17.35 17.73
C HIS A 237 31.50 -18.09 16.87
N VAL A 238 30.43 -17.39 16.51
CA VAL A 238 29.45 -17.85 15.52
C VAL A 238 30.02 -17.51 14.15
N GLN A 239 30.73 -18.49 13.58
CA GLN A 239 31.00 -18.59 12.16
C GLN A 239 29.80 -19.31 11.53
N GLY A 240 29.36 -18.80 10.37
CA GLY A 240 27.97 -18.86 9.91
C GLY A 240 27.37 -20.25 9.64
N ASP A 241 26.08 -20.34 9.96
CA ASP A 241 25.13 -21.31 9.42
C ASP A 241 23.96 -20.55 8.75
N GLU A 242 24.26 -19.93 7.60
CA GLU A 242 23.23 -19.56 6.62
C GLU A 242 22.78 -20.83 5.88
N LYS A 243 21.68 -21.49 6.30
CA LYS A 243 20.88 -22.36 5.41
C LYS A 243 19.57 -22.95 5.95
N ASN A 244 18.95 -22.41 7.00
CA ASN A 244 17.54 -22.71 7.27
C ASN A 244 16.62 -21.77 6.47
N GLN A 245 16.66 -21.87 5.14
CA GLN A 245 15.61 -21.27 4.31
C GLN A 245 14.38 -22.17 4.43
N VAL A 246 13.42 -21.74 5.24
CA VAL A 246 12.06 -22.29 5.23
C VAL A 246 11.55 -22.13 3.79
N GLU A 247 11.38 -23.24 3.06
CA GLU A 247 10.70 -23.21 1.76
C GLU A 247 9.28 -22.69 1.99
N GLU A 248 9.06 -21.42 1.66
CA GLU A 248 7.78 -20.75 1.79
C GLU A 248 6.82 -21.44 0.82
N SER A 249 5.74 -22.03 1.36
CA SER A 249 4.73 -22.75 0.57
C SER A 249 4.27 -21.88 -0.59
N LYS A 250 4.21 -22.42 -1.81
CA LYS A 250 3.65 -21.73 -2.99
C LYS A 250 2.21 -21.26 -2.80
N ASN A 251 1.50 -21.82 -1.81
CA ASN A 251 0.13 -21.48 -1.45
C ASN A 251 -0.01 -21.46 0.08
N PRO A 252 0.41 -20.40 0.76
CA PRO A 252 0.40 -20.36 2.22
C PRO A 252 -1.03 -20.34 2.79
N LEU A 253 -2.04 -19.95 2.00
CA LEU A 253 -3.44 -19.86 2.40
C LEU A 253 -4.36 -20.88 1.69
N GLY A 254 -3.79 -21.92 1.07
CA GLY A 254 -4.54 -22.91 0.28
C GLY A 254 -4.84 -22.46 -1.15
N ARG A 255 -5.58 -23.30 -1.90
CA ARG A 255 -5.86 -23.08 -3.34
C ARG A 255 -7.26 -22.50 -3.53
N TYR A 256 -7.34 -21.27 -4.03
CA TYR A 256 -8.59 -20.55 -4.31
C TYR A 256 -8.36 -19.47 -5.36
N ILE A 257 -9.47 -18.92 -5.87
CA ILE A 257 -9.49 -17.73 -6.71
C ILE A 257 -9.80 -16.53 -5.82
N ALA A 258 -8.89 -15.55 -5.76
CA ALA A 258 -9.16 -14.25 -5.17
C ALA A 258 -9.75 -13.30 -6.20
N LEU A 259 -10.80 -12.60 -5.82
CA LEU A 259 -11.46 -11.60 -6.65
C LEU A 259 -11.51 -10.25 -5.91
N HIS A 260 -10.98 -9.20 -6.53
CA HIS A 260 -11.04 -7.84 -6.01
C HIS A 260 -11.95 -6.93 -6.85
N ILE A 261 -13.08 -6.57 -6.27
CA ILE A 261 -14.12 -5.75 -6.91
C ILE A 261 -14.12 -4.36 -6.28
N ARG A 262 -13.61 -3.36 -7.00
CA ARG A 262 -13.57 -1.97 -6.54
C ARG A 262 -14.78 -1.20 -7.08
N ARG A 263 -15.66 -0.75 -6.19
CA ARG A 263 -16.98 -0.15 -6.46
C ARG A 263 -17.27 1.15 -5.70
N GLY A 264 -16.57 1.43 -4.61
CA GLY A 264 -16.88 2.55 -3.70
C GLY A 264 -16.62 3.93 -4.31
N ASP A 265 -15.68 4.68 -3.74
CA ASP A 265 -15.36 6.06 -4.21
C ASP A 265 -14.77 6.11 -5.63
N ILE A 266 -14.44 4.94 -6.21
CA ILE A 266 -13.79 4.86 -7.51
C ILE A 266 -14.65 5.46 -8.62
N VAL A 267 -15.99 5.39 -8.49
CA VAL A 267 -16.92 5.93 -9.49
C VAL A 267 -16.64 7.41 -9.76
N GLN A 268 -16.38 8.18 -8.71
CA GLN A 268 -16.04 9.60 -8.80
C GLN A 268 -14.69 9.81 -9.48
N LYS A 269 -13.72 8.93 -9.25
CA LYS A 269 -12.40 8.96 -9.91
C LYS A 269 -12.44 8.52 -11.37
N CYS A 270 -13.40 7.68 -11.75
CA CYS A 270 -13.61 7.22 -13.11
C CYS A 270 -14.28 8.28 -13.99
N ARG A 271 -15.18 9.07 -13.40
CA ARG A 271 -15.84 10.19 -14.08
C ARG A 271 -14.85 11.33 -14.22
N SER A 272 -14.20 11.43 -15.38
CA SER A 272 -13.22 12.49 -15.65
C SER A 272 -13.91 13.86 -15.58
N PRO A 273 -13.49 14.78 -14.69
CA PRO A 273 -13.98 16.15 -14.71
C PRO A 273 -13.43 16.84 -15.96
N GLY A 274 -14.29 17.15 -16.93
CA GLY A 274 -13.93 17.93 -18.13
C GLY A 274 -14.17 17.26 -19.48
N LYS A 275 -14.61 16.00 -19.54
CA LYS A 275 -15.16 15.42 -20.77
C LYS A 275 -16.69 15.52 -20.75
N THR A 276 -17.18 16.75 -20.88
CA THR A 276 -18.60 17.03 -21.11
C THR A 276 -18.80 17.14 -22.61
N GLY A 277 -19.34 16.11 -23.27
CA GLY A 277 -19.73 16.26 -24.67
C GLY A 277 -20.10 14.96 -25.35
N ASP A 278 -19.10 14.14 -25.67
CA ASP A 278 -19.30 12.99 -26.55
C ASP A 278 -19.10 11.68 -25.81
N ASN A 279 -20.16 10.88 -25.68
CA ASN A 279 -20.11 9.49 -25.24
C ASN A 279 -19.44 8.64 -26.32
N THR A 280 -18.12 8.79 -26.46
CA THR A 280 -17.35 7.98 -27.40
C THR A 280 -17.28 6.53 -26.91
N GLU A 281 -17.17 5.57 -27.82
CA GLU A 281 -16.94 4.15 -27.48
C GLU A 281 -15.72 3.98 -26.56
N GLU A 282 -14.73 4.88 -26.66
CA GLU A 282 -13.54 4.89 -25.81
C GLU A 282 -13.85 5.28 -24.35
N ASP A 283 -14.76 6.22 -24.14
CA ASP A 283 -15.18 6.64 -22.80
C ASP A 283 -16.02 5.55 -22.12
N GLU A 284 -16.88 4.85 -22.86
CA GLU A 284 -17.58 3.66 -22.36
C GLU A 284 -16.60 2.54 -22.00
N ALA A 285 -15.63 2.24 -22.88
CA ALA A 285 -14.61 1.23 -22.61
C ALA A 285 -13.74 1.60 -21.39
N LEU A 286 -13.45 2.89 -21.20
CA LEU A 286 -12.73 3.40 -20.04
C LEU A 286 -13.56 3.25 -18.75
N MET A 287 -14.85 3.55 -18.81
CA MET A 287 -15.77 3.33 -17.69
C MET A 287 -15.89 1.84 -17.35
N MET A 288 -15.98 0.97 -18.34
CA MET A 288 -16.00 -0.50 -18.14
C MET A 288 -14.71 -1.03 -17.49
N ARG A 289 -13.55 -0.43 -17.81
CA ARG A 289 -12.27 -0.73 -17.13
C ARG A 289 -12.24 -0.29 -15.68
N CYS A 290 -13.06 0.69 -15.32
CA CYS A 290 -13.03 1.35 -14.03
C CYS A 290 -14.11 0.80 -13.09
N ILE A 291 -15.32 0.57 -13.60
CA ILE A 291 -16.50 0.03 -12.92
C ILE A 291 -17.00 -1.18 -13.70
N THR A 292 -16.26 -2.28 -13.63
CA THR A 292 -16.55 -3.48 -14.44
C THR A 292 -17.82 -4.19 -13.96
N PRO A 293 -18.79 -4.53 -14.82
CA PRO A 293 -19.97 -5.32 -14.44
C PRO A 293 -19.60 -6.71 -13.89
N LEU A 294 -20.41 -7.24 -12.97
CA LEU A 294 -20.14 -8.54 -12.33
C LEU A 294 -20.10 -9.72 -13.32
N GLY A 295 -20.85 -9.65 -14.43
CA GLY A 295 -20.80 -10.66 -15.48
C GLY A 295 -19.40 -10.87 -16.09
N HIS A 296 -18.66 -9.78 -16.32
CA HIS A 296 -17.30 -9.85 -16.87
C HIS A 296 -16.29 -10.43 -15.86
N PHE A 297 -16.52 -10.20 -14.55
CA PHE A 297 -15.76 -10.90 -13.52
C PHE A 297 -16.07 -12.40 -13.55
N SER A 298 -17.34 -12.78 -13.76
CA SER A 298 -17.73 -14.19 -13.85
C SER A 298 -17.05 -14.91 -15.01
N GLU A 299 -17.03 -14.30 -16.19
CA GLU A 299 -16.30 -14.86 -17.34
C GLU A 299 -14.80 -15.06 -17.04
N THR A 300 -14.21 -14.14 -16.26
CA THR A 300 -12.79 -14.20 -15.91
C THR A 300 -12.50 -15.23 -14.82
N VAL A 301 -13.43 -15.44 -13.89
CA VAL A 301 -13.39 -16.53 -12.91
C VAL A 301 -13.47 -17.88 -13.62
N GLU A 302 -14.34 -18.03 -14.61
CA GLU A 302 -14.40 -19.26 -15.41
C GLU A 302 -13.10 -19.48 -16.21
N ARG A 303 -12.50 -18.42 -16.76
CA ARG A 303 -11.15 -18.51 -17.35
C ARG A 303 -10.10 -19.00 -16.34
N ALA A 304 -10.14 -18.51 -15.10
CA ALA A 304 -9.23 -18.94 -14.05
C ALA A 304 -9.41 -20.44 -13.73
N ARG A 305 -10.66 -20.92 -13.65
CA ARG A 305 -10.97 -22.36 -13.47
C ARG A 305 -10.48 -23.21 -14.63
N SER A 306 -10.62 -22.75 -15.87
CA SER A 306 -10.08 -23.44 -17.04
C SER A 306 -8.55 -23.56 -16.98
N LEU A 307 -7.86 -22.50 -16.55
CA LEU A 307 -6.40 -22.54 -16.33
C LEU A 307 -6.01 -23.49 -15.18
N ALA A 308 -6.91 -23.72 -14.23
CA ALA A 308 -6.76 -24.69 -13.15
C ALA A 308 -7.09 -26.14 -13.57
N GLY A 309 -7.18 -26.44 -14.87
CA GLY A 309 -7.56 -27.76 -15.36
C GLY A 309 -9.03 -28.11 -15.16
N GLY A 310 -9.90 -27.11 -15.04
CA GLY A 310 -11.34 -27.29 -14.80
C GLY A 310 -11.72 -27.51 -13.34
N GLU A 311 -10.76 -27.41 -12.42
CA GLU A 311 -11.02 -27.52 -10.98
C GLU A 311 -12.00 -26.43 -10.51
N LYS A 312 -13.02 -26.82 -9.74
CA LYS A 312 -14.01 -25.91 -9.16
C LYS A 312 -13.46 -25.20 -7.93
N LEU A 313 -12.41 -24.39 -8.12
CA LEU A 313 -11.83 -23.59 -7.07
C LEU A 313 -12.88 -22.65 -6.45
N ALA A 314 -12.82 -22.52 -5.12
CA ALA A 314 -13.62 -21.56 -4.38
C ALA A 314 -13.20 -20.13 -4.75
N VAL A 315 -14.17 -19.21 -4.74
CA VAL A 315 -13.95 -17.80 -5.09
C VAL A 315 -14.15 -16.95 -3.84
N ILE A 316 -13.08 -16.28 -3.40
CA ILE A 316 -13.11 -15.34 -2.28
C ILE A 316 -13.16 -13.92 -2.83
N VAL A 317 -14.09 -13.11 -2.36
CA VAL A 317 -14.32 -11.75 -2.87
C VAL A 317 -14.00 -10.71 -1.81
N THR A 318 -13.08 -9.82 -2.15
CA THR A 318 -12.80 -8.57 -1.44
C THR A 318 -13.46 -7.43 -2.21
N THR A 319 -14.21 -6.57 -1.53
CA THR A 319 -14.91 -5.46 -2.18
C THR A 319 -15.23 -4.34 -1.20
N ASP A 320 -15.17 -3.11 -1.69
CA ASP A 320 -15.67 -1.92 -1.01
C ASP A 320 -17.11 -1.55 -1.43
N SER A 321 -17.81 -2.43 -2.15
CA SER A 321 -19.21 -2.21 -2.51
C SER A 321 -20.11 -2.18 -1.28
N ARG A 322 -21.00 -1.20 -1.23
CA ARG A 322 -22.02 -1.02 -0.18
C ARG A 322 -23.42 -1.41 -0.64
N THR A 323 -23.60 -1.80 -1.90
CA THR A 323 -24.93 -2.06 -2.46
C THR A 323 -25.38 -3.49 -2.15
N SER A 324 -26.62 -3.65 -1.72
CA SER A 324 -27.24 -4.97 -1.48
C SER A 324 -27.33 -5.78 -2.77
N GLU A 325 -27.55 -5.12 -3.91
CA GLU A 325 -27.59 -5.74 -5.24
C GLU A 325 -26.27 -6.45 -5.60
N ASP A 326 -25.12 -5.79 -5.41
CA ASP A 326 -23.81 -6.42 -5.63
C ASP A 326 -23.65 -7.62 -4.69
N HIS A 327 -24.02 -7.49 -3.42
CA HIS A 327 -23.86 -8.55 -2.42
C HIS A 327 -24.72 -9.78 -2.75
N VAL A 328 -25.98 -9.57 -3.15
CA VAL A 328 -26.89 -10.64 -3.59
C VAL A 328 -26.37 -11.31 -4.85
N THR A 329 -25.88 -10.53 -5.81
CA THR A 329 -25.34 -11.07 -7.06
C THR A 329 -24.08 -11.91 -6.82
N ILE A 330 -23.14 -11.42 -5.98
CA ILE A 330 -21.96 -12.16 -5.55
C ILE A 330 -22.36 -13.49 -4.90
N ALA A 331 -23.35 -13.48 -4.01
CA ALA A 331 -23.84 -14.69 -3.36
C ALA A 331 -24.51 -15.67 -4.35
N ARG A 332 -25.32 -15.16 -5.30
CA ARG A 332 -25.97 -15.96 -6.35
C ARG A 332 -24.98 -16.65 -7.28
N LEU A 333 -23.82 -16.03 -7.52
CA LEU A 333 -22.71 -16.63 -8.28
C LEU A 333 -21.93 -17.70 -7.47
N GLY A 334 -22.33 -17.95 -6.21
CA GLY A 334 -21.68 -18.90 -5.32
C GLY A 334 -20.37 -18.41 -4.72
N TRP A 335 -20.02 -17.13 -4.93
CA TRP A 335 -18.78 -16.56 -4.43
C TRP A 335 -18.90 -16.17 -2.94
N ARG A 336 -17.77 -16.15 -2.25
CA ARG A 336 -17.70 -15.91 -0.80
C ARG A 336 -17.13 -14.52 -0.53
N ARG A 337 -18.02 -13.54 -0.31
CA ARG A 337 -17.62 -12.17 0.09
C ARG A 337 -17.08 -12.17 1.50
N LEU A 338 -15.95 -11.48 1.71
CA LEU A 338 -15.46 -11.16 3.05
C LEU A 338 -16.29 -10.03 3.67
N ASN A 339 -16.65 -10.20 4.95
CA ASN A 339 -17.40 -9.22 5.72
C ASN A 339 -16.67 -8.95 7.04
N HIS A 340 -15.75 -7.99 7.02
CA HIS A 340 -14.91 -7.67 8.18
C HIS A 340 -15.68 -7.22 9.42
N ALA A 341 -16.88 -6.64 9.25
CA ALA A 341 -17.75 -6.30 10.38
C ALA A 341 -18.25 -7.55 11.11
N LEU A 342 -18.58 -8.61 10.37
CA LEU A 342 -18.97 -9.90 10.98
C LEU A 342 -17.79 -10.60 11.66
N TYR A 343 -16.57 -10.35 11.18
CA TYR A 343 -15.36 -11.00 11.68
C TYR A 343 -14.60 -10.20 12.74
N THR A 344 -15.11 -9.04 13.14
CA THR A 344 -14.44 -8.14 14.10
C THR A 344 -12.98 -7.82 13.72
N THR A 345 -12.65 -7.83 12.43
CA THR A 345 -11.26 -7.66 11.96
C THR A 345 -10.63 -6.36 12.44
N GLU A 346 -11.42 -5.29 12.47
CA GLU A 346 -10.99 -4.00 13.00
C GLU A 346 -10.70 -4.03 14.50
N THR A 347 -11.49 -4.78 15.28
CA THR A 347 -11.23 -4.96 16.72
C THR A 347 -9.92 -5.71 16.97
N GLU A 348 -9.63 -6.72 16.15
CA GLU A 348 -8.47 -7.62 16.35
C GLU A 348 -7.13 -7.05 15.82
N LEU A 349 -7.21 -6.29 14.71
CA LEU A 349 -6.04 -5.82 13.96
C LEU A 349 -6.01 -4.29 13.78
N GLY A 350 -6.99 -3.57 14.33
CA GLY A 350 -7.18 -2.13 14.15
C GLY A 350 -7.82 -1.76 12.81
N ILE A 351 -8.08 -0.46 12.62
CA ILE A 351 -8.85 0.09 11.49
C ILE A 351 -8.29 -0.25 10.10
N PHE A 352 -6.98 -0.48 9.99
CA PHE A 352 -6.35 -0.90 8.73
C PHE A 352 -6.34 -2.42 8.55
N GLY A 353 -6.66 -3.18 9.60
CA GLY A 353 -6.79 -4.63 9.60
C GLY A 353 -7.57 -5.19 8.41
N PRO A 354 -8.81 -4.73 8.14
CA PRO A 354 -9.58 -5.16 6.98
C PRO A 354 -8.81 -5.07 5.67
N ALA A 355 -8.22 -3.92 5.37
CA ALA A 355 -7.48 -3.70 4.11
C ALA A 355 -6.20 -4.55 4.04
N MET A 356 -5.51 -4.76 5.16
CA MET A 356 -4.29 -5.56 5.20
C MET A 356 -4.58 -7.05 5.04
N VAL A 357 -5.66 -7.55 5.65
CA VAL A 357 -6.13 -8.92 5.49
C VAL A 357 -6.58 -9.18 4.05
N ASP A 358 -7.37 -8.26 3.47
CA ASP A 358 -7.73 -8.33 2.05
C ASP A 358 -6.47 -8.39 1.18
N ALA A 359 -5.47 -7.53 1.43
CA ALA A 359 -4.24 -7.52 0.66
C ALA A 359 -3.45 -8.86 0.77
N ALA A 360 -3.44 -9.49 1.95
CA ALA A 360 -2.82 -10.80 2.16
C ALA A 360 -3.55 -11.91 1.39
N ILE A 361 -4.89 -11.91 1.43
CA ILE A 361 -5.72 -12.89 0.72
C ILE A 361 -5.58 -12.73 -0.79
N LEU A 362 -5.56 -11.50 -1.31
CA LEU A 362 -5.38 -11.25 -2.74
C LEU A 362 -4.00 -11.66 -3.24
N ALA A 363 -2.95 -11.38 -2.46
CA ALA A 363 -1.58 -11.71 -2.82
C ALA A 363 -1.31 -13.23 -2.83
N SER A 364 -1.98 -14.00 -1.97
CA SER A 364 -1.65 -15.43 -1.72
C SER A 364 -2.50 -16.43 -2.50
N ALA A 365 -3.42 -15.97 -3.34
CA ALA A 365 -4.33 -16.84 -4.09
C ALA A 365 -3.62 -17.61 -5.22
N GLU A 366 -4.19 -18.76 -5.60
CA GLU A 366 -3.73 -19.53 -6.78
C GLU A 366 -3.98 -18.75 -8.08
N TYR A 367 -5.15 -18.12 -8.18
CA TYR A 367 -5.47 -17.19 -9.25
C TYR A 367 -6.04 -15.91 -8.66
N PHE A 368 -5.62 -14.76 -9.19
CA PHE A 368 -6.10 -13.46 -8.78
C PHE A 368 -6.81 -12.76 -9.94
N VAL A 369 -8.04 -12.30 -9.70
CA VAL A 369 -8.85 -11.49 -10.62
C VAL A 369 -9.04 -10.09 -10.02
N GLY A 370 -8.62 -9.05 -10.74
CA GLY A 370 -8.57 -7.69 -10.19
C GLY A 370 -9.33 -6.63 -11.00
N THR A 371 -9.68 -5.53 -10.33
CA THR A 371 -10.17 -4.30 -10.98
C THR A 371 -9.00 -3.44 -11.49
N TYR A 372 -8.91 -3.17 -12.80
CA TYR A 372 -7.76 -2.51 -13.45
C TYR A 372 -7.28 -1.20 -12.80
N LYS A 373 -8.22 -0.32 -12.44
CA LYS A 373 -7.89 1.04 -11.98
C LYS A 373 -7.57 1.12 -10.49
N SER A 374 -7.79 0.06 -9.73
CA SER A 374 -7.53 0.07 -8.28
C SER A 374 -6.05 -0.07 -7.94
N THR A 375 -5.54 0.78 -7.05
CA THR A 375 -4.18 0.69 -6.52
C THR A 375 -3.94 -0.61 -5.76
N MET A 376 -4.93 -1.06 -4.97
CA MET A 376 -4.84 -2.32 -4.22
C MET A 376 -4.75 -3.53 -5.16
N THR A 377 -5.49 -3.52 -6.28
CA THR A 377 -5.33 -4.54 -7.34
C THR A 377 -3.91 -4.55 -7.89
N LYS A 378 -3.34 -3.38 -8.20
CA LYS A 378 -2.00 -3.28 -8.79
C LYS A 378 -0.95 -3.84 -7.84
N ILE A 379 -1.02 -3.48 -6.55
CA ILE A 379 -0.10 -4.02 -5.54
C ILE A 379 -0.25 -5.54 -5.41
N ALA A 380 -1.47 -6.06 -5.34
CA ALA A 380 -1.70 -7.51 -5.29
C ALA A 380 -1.19 -8.23 -6.54
N ALA A 381 -1.37 -7.64 -7.73
CA ALA A 381 -0.83 -8.13 -8.99
C ALA A 381 0.70 -8.20 -8.99
N GLU A 382 1.39 -7.16 -8.52
CA GLU A 382 2.85 -7.20 -8.44
C GLU A 382 3.36 -8.23 -7.42
N ARG A 383 2.64 -8.44 -6.30
CA ARG A 383 2.93 -9.53 -5.36
C ARG A 383 2.72 -10.91 -5.97
N GLN A 384 1.63 -11.11 -6.71
CA GLN A 384 1.38 -12.37 -7.43
C GLN A 384 2.54 -12.73 -8.37
N ARG A 385 3.03 -11.75 -9.14
CA ARG A 385 4.17 -11.96 -10.04
C ARG A 385 5.47 -12.20 -9.30
N SER A 386 5.79 -11.36 -8.33
CA SER A 386 7.11 -11.39 -7.67
C SER A 386 7.27 -12.45 -6.59
N TRP A 387 6.19 -12.82 -5.89
CA TRP A 387 6.23 -13.81 -4.80
C TRP A 387 5.95 -15.22 -5.32
N TYR A 388 5.06 -15.36 -6.31
CA TYR A 388 4.56 -16.66 -6.74
C TYR A 388 4.76 -16.95 -8.23
N GLY A 389 5.27 -16.00 -9.03
CA GLY A 389 5.42 -16.17 -10.48
C GLY A 389 4.08 -16.27 -11.23
N ARG A 390 3.01 -15.69 -10.68
CA ARG A 390 1.64 -15.81 -11.19
C ARG A 390 1.19 -14.53 -11.88
N GLU A 391 0.55 -14.69 -13.04
CA GLU A 391 -0.03 -13.55 -13.75
C GLU A 391 -1.46 -13.25 -13.27
N PRO A 392 -1.74 -11.99 -12.87
CA PRO A 392 -3.09 -11.56 -12.54
C PRO A 392 -4.00 -11.59 -13.77
N LEU A 393 -5.25 -11.95 -13.55
CA LEU A 393 -6.31 -11.90 -14.54
C LEU A 393 -7.14 -10.63 -14.36
N TYR A 394 -7.67 -10.14 -15.47
CA TYR A 394 -8.52 -8.97 -15.48
C TYR A 394 -9.74 -9.20 -16.38
N PRO A 395 -10.91 -8.65 -15.99
CA PRO A 395 -12.10 -8.68 -16.82
C PRO A 395 -11.88 -8.07 -18.20
N ARG A 396 -12.45 -8.70 -19.23
CA ARG A 396 -12.41 -8.13 -20.58
C ARG A 396 -13.13 -6.79 -20.61
N THR A 397 -12.57 -5.85 -21.34
CA THR A 397 -13.10 -4.49 -21.45
C THR A 397 -14.00 -4.30 -22.66
N LYS A 398 -14.08 -5.33 -23.51
CA LYS A 398 -15.00 -5.44 -24.64
C LYS A 398 -15.71 -6.79 -24.55
N PRO A 399 -17.00 -6.86 -24.91
CA PRO A 399 -17.70 -8.13 -24.96
C PRO A 399 -17.13 -9.02 -26.08
N LEU A 400 -17.28 -10.35 -25.92
CA LEU A 400 -16.78 -11.37 -26.85
C LEU A 400 -17.30 -11.22 -28.30
N TRP A 401 -18.47 -10.59 -28.47
CA TRP A 401 -19.10 -10.40 -29.78
C TRP A 401 -18.60 -9.15 -30.54
N ALA A 402 -17.82 -8.28 -29.90
CA ALA A 402 -17.25 -7.12 -30.60
C ALA A 402 -16.19 -7.60 -31.61
N PRO A 403 -16.29 -7.23 -32.90
CA PRO A 403 -15.32 -7.65 -33.90
C PRO A 403 -13.91 -7.14 -33.54
N PRO A 404 -12.84 -7.85 -33.93
CA PRO A 404 -11.47 -7.35 -33.80
C PRO A 404 -11.38 -5.98 -34.48
N LYS A 405 -10.72 -5.01 -33.84
CA LYS A 405 -10.36 -3.78 -34.55
C LYS A 405 -9.37 -4.16 -35.66
N ALA A 406 -9.73 -3.82 -36.90
CA ALA A 406 -8.93 -4.05 -38.10
C ALA A 406 -7.58 -3.32 -38.02
#